data_AF-A0A162JF24-F1
#
_entry.id   AF-A0A162JF24-F1
#
_cell.length_a   1.000
_cell.length_b   1.000
_cell.length_c   1.000
_cell.angle_alpha   90.00
_cell.angle_beta   90.00
_cell.angle_gamma   90.00
#
_symmetry.space_group_name_H-M   'P 1'
#
loop_
_entity.id
_entity.type
_entity.pdbx_description
1 polymer ?
#
loop_
_entity_poly.entity_id
_entity_poly.type
_entity_poly.pdbx_seq_one_letter_code
_entity_poly.pdbx_strand_id
1 'polypeptide(L)'
;MPCEKTQIVCKKCITITNSNSQSNIEHNDLKAGFTRKNTYRSYMYFNIDDISKNIVVDSAELKIYLNKINIPHSKTNFYIHPLKEEFDLNTSFENQPEYYEKQVKFELNKNSHGIIHVDITHIFDQWHDNSIKNNGLVLKSGEKHRALASFSSSLGPNYEGAPKLVICSSKINHDQKIVDVVEKHWELKIFNTALSPTVNVERIINGTFFIENTSGVQIKAVVEVSVDSKHWIEDTGVVVNANKSQVLIAKYYGKYYRVKFNCSGFAYVKLSFICQVYQ
;
A
#
# COMPACT_ATOMS: atom_id res chain seq x y z
N MET A 1 10.87 -16.12 -5.26
CA MET A 1 10.32 -17.13 -4.31
C MET A 1 8.82 -17.26 -4.39
N PRO A 2 8.25 -18.46 -4.15
CA PRO A 2 6.90 -18.56 -3.60
C PRO A 2 6.95 -18.07 -2.16
N CYS A 3 6.47 -16.86 -1.89
CA CYS A 3 6.29 -16.44 -0.50
C CYS A 3 5.18 -17.27 0.15
N GLU A 4 5.32 -17.54 1.44
CA GLU A 4 4.24 -18.13 2.23
C GLU A 4 3.14 -17.07 2.35
N LYS A 5 1.96 -17.38 1.80
CA LYS A 5 0.82 -16.47 1.80
C LYS A 5 -0.09 -16.79 2.98
N THR A 6 -0.17 -15.86 3.92
CA THR A 6 -1.16 -15.87 4.99
C THR A 6 -2.30 -14.93 4.61
N GLN A 7 -3.55 -15.38 4.76
CA GLN A 7 -4.73 -14.56 4.51
C GLN A 7 -5.56 -14.44 5.78
N ILE A 8 -5.86 -13.21 6.17
CA ILE A 8 -6.62 -12.88 7.37
C ILE A 8 -7.88 -12.14 6.94
N VAL A 9 -9.04 -12.68 7.30
CA VAL A 9 -10.33 -12.03 7.01
C VAL A 9 -10.58 -10.92 8.03
N CYS A 10 -11.19 -9.84 7.57
CA CYS A 10 -11.60 -8.72 8.43
C CYS A 10 -12.53 -9.20 9.54
N LYS A 11 -12.09 -9.03 10.78
CA LYS A 11 -12.80 -9.48 11.99
C LYS A 11 -13.95 -8.55 12.35
N LYS A 12 -13.81 -7.25 12.09
CA LYS A 12 -14.80 -6.23 12.41
C LYS A 12 -14.76 -5.12 11.39
N CYS A 13 -15.92 -4.69 10.91
CA CYS A 13 -16.00 -3.51 10.06
C CYS A 13 -17.34 -2.79 10.21
N ILE A 14 -17.29 -1.46 10.15
CA ILE A 14 -18.46 -0.58 10.27
C ILE A 14 -18.35 0.57 9.29
N THR A 15 -19.49 1.20 8.94
CA THR A 15 -19.52 2.46 8.21
C THR A 15 -20.13 3.55 9.09
N ILE A 16 -19.60 4.77 9.07
CA ILE A 16 -20.22 5.96 9.67
C ILE A 16 -20.63 6.95 8.59
N THR A 17 -21.62 7.79 8.90
CA THR A 17 -22.06 8.87 8.00
C THR A 17 -22.60 10.05 8.77
N ASN A 18 -22.34 11.28 8.30
CA ASN A 18 -22.94 12.48 8.88
C ASN A 18 -24.46 12.57 8.66
N SER A 19 -25.04 11.76 7.75
CA SER A 19 -26.50 11.66 7.61
C SER A 19 -27.19 10.96 8.79
N ASN A 20 -26.42 10.19 9.56
CA ASN A 20 -26.84 9.55 10.80
C ASN A 20 -25.65 9.66 11.77
N SER A 21 -25.43 10.88 12.27
CA SER A 21 -24.16 11.26 12.88
C SER A 21 -23.86 10.58 14.22
N GLN A 22 -24.90 10.02 14.87
CA GLN A 22 -24.84 9.46 16.22
C GLN A 22 -24.71 7.92 16.24
N SER A 23 -24.82 7.24 15.11
CA SER A 23 -24.64 5.78 15.06
C SER A 23 -23.81 5.34 13.86
N ASN A 24 -23.28 4.12 13.94
CA ASN A 24 -22.72 3.44 12.78
C ASN A 24 -23.81 2.72 11.97
N ILE A 25 -23.35 2.17 10.86
CA ILE A 25 -24.07 1.36 9.90
C ILE A 25 -23.31 0.03 9.81
N GLU A 26 -23.92 -1.01 10.35
CA GLU A 26 -23.50 -2.40 10.18
C GLU A 26 -24.35 -3.04 9.08
N HIS A 27 -23.83 -3.02 7.86
CA HIS A 27 -24.52 -3.59 6.70
C HIS A 27 -23.57 -4.46 5.88
N ASN A 28 -24.16 -5.14 4.89
CA ASN A 28 -23.45 -5.99 3.94
C ASN A 28 -22.41 -5.24 3.08
N ASP A 29 -22.44 -3.91 3.08
CA ASP A 29 -21.56 -3.05 2.30
C ASP A 29 -20.81 -2.04 3.19
N LEU A 30 -19.52 -1.87 2.92
CA LEU A 30 -18.68 -0.79 3.41
C LEU A 30 -18.70 0.37 2.44
N LYS A 31 -19.09 1.57 2.90
CA LYS A 31 -19.16 2.76 2.06
C LYS A 31 -18.05 3.74 2.38
N ALA A 32 -17.42 4.26 1.34
CA ALA A 32 -16.41 5.29 1.46
C ALA A 32 -16.63 6.41 0.45
N GLY A 33 -16.51 7.63 0.95
CA GLY A 33 -16.47 8.84 0.16
C GLY A 33 -17.65 9.78 0.38
N PHE A 34 -17.96 10.60 -0.61
CA PHE A 34 -18.82 11.76 -0.45
C PHE A 34 -19.92 11.79 -1.49
N THR A 35 -21.15 11.95 -1.01
CA THR A 35 -22.30 12.39 -1.79
C THR A 35 -22.50 13.89 -1.55
N ARG A 36 -23.37 14.55 -2.33
CA ARG A 36 -23.58 16.01 -2.23
C ARG A 36 -23.70 16.57 -0.80
N LYS A 37 -24.26 15.81 0.14
CA LYS A 37 -24.43 16.20 1.55
C LYS A 37 -23.81 15.22 2.55
N ASN A 38 -23.62 13.96 2.15
CA ASN A 38 -23.26 12.91 3.09
C ASN A 38 -21.85 12.38 2.85
N THR A 39 -21.05 12.34 3.91
CA THR A 39 -19.71 11.74 3.96
C THR A 39 -19.81 10.36 4.59
N TYR A 40 -19.18 9.38 3.97
CA TYR A 40 -19.09 7.99 4.43
C TYR A 40 -17.63 7.62 4.68
N ARG A 41 -17.37 7.03 5.85
CA ARG A 41 -16.06 6.46 6.21
C ARG A 41 -16.30 5.04 6.70
N SER A 42 -15.45 4.12 6.25
CA SER A 42 -15.52 2.72 6.66
C SER A 42 -14.31 2.35 7.51
N TYR A 43 -14.53 1.57 8.56
CA TYR A 43 -13.48 1.09 9.44
C TYR A 43 -13.37 -0.43 9.32
N MET A 44 -12.15 -0.94 9.42
CA MET A 44 -11.85 -2.38 9.30
C MET A 44 -10.78 -2.76 10.33
N TYR A 45 -10.95 -3.91 10.97
CA TYR A 45 -9.98 -4.47 11.90
C TYR A 45 -9.60 -5.90 11.48
N PHE A 46 -8.31 -6.18 11.49
CA PHE A 46 -7.73 -7.48 11.21
C PHE A 46 -6.99 -7.97 12.44
N ASN A 47 -7.28 -9.18 12.90
CA ASN A 47 -6.51 -9.78 13.99
C ASN A 47 -5.20 -10.33 13.43
N ILE A 48 -4.06 -9.80 13.91
CA ILE A 48 -2.73 -10.19 13.45
C ILE A 48 -1.93 -10.92 14.54
N ASP A 49 -2.54 -11.23 15.68
CA ASP A 49 -1.85 -11.77 16.86
C ASP A 49 -1.19 -13.14 16.58
N ASP A 50 -1.75 -13.91 15.63
CA ASP A 50 -1.23 -15.21 15.22
C ASP A 50 0.00 -15.10 14.29
N ILE A 51 0.37 -13.89 13.88
CA ILE A 51 1.54 -13.66 13.04
C ILE A 51 2.78 -13.62 13.91
N SER A 52 3.66 -14.59 13.70
CA SER A 52 4.94 -14.65 14.39
C SER A 52 5.75 -13.36 14.20
N LYS A 53 6.34 -12.85 15.29
CA LYS A 53 7.26 -11.71 15.25
C LYS A 53 8.59 -12.04 14.56
N ASN A 54 8.87 -13.33 14.31
CA ASN A 54 10.13 -13.81 13.74
C ASN A 54 10.05 -14.07 12.23
N ILE A 55 9.03 -13.57 11.55
CA ILE A 55 8.95 -13.62 10.07
C ILE A 55 9.44 -12.30 9.49
N VAL A 56 9.95 -12.36 8.26
CA VAL A 56 10.15 -11.15 7.45
C VAL A 56 9.00 -11.03 6.48
N VAL A 57 8.37 -9.85 6.50
CA VAL A 57 7.24 -9.50 5.64
C VAL A 57 7.78 -8.96 4.32
N ASP A 58 7.54 -9.68 3.23
CA ASP A 58 7.93 -9.26 1.89
C ASP A 58 6.94 -8.25 1.30
N SER A 59 5.64 -8.47 1.57
CA SER A 59 4.56 -7.53 1.27
C SER A 59 3.31 -7.81 2.11
N ALA A 60 2.48 -6.78 2.27
CA ALA A 60 1.13 -6.89 2.81
C ALA A 60 0.13 -6.13 1.92
N GLU A 61 -0.90 -6.82 1.44
CA GLU A 61 -1.95 -6.27 0.60
C GLU A 61 -3.29 -6.33 1.31
N LEU A 62 -4.01 -5.21 1.31
CA LEU A 62 -5.44 -5.21 1.58
C LEU A 62 -6.21 -5.52 0.29
N LYS A 63 -6.99 -6.60 0.32
CA LYS A 63 -7.95 -6.95 -0.74
C LYS A 63 -9.35 -6.56 -0.32
N ILE A 64 -9.99 -5.69 -1.11
CA ILE A 64 -11.38 -5.26 -0.92
C ILE A 64 -12.15 -5.43 -2.22
N TYR A 65 -13.36 -5.98 -2.15
CA TYR A 65 -14.19 -6.19 -3.35
C TYR A 65 -15.10 -4.98 -3.59
N LEU A 66 -14.96 -4.33 -4.73
CA LEU A 66 -15.77 -3.18 -5.14
C LEU A 66 -17.09 -3.63 -5.78
N ASN A 67 -18.20 -3.43 -5.07
CA ASN A 67 -19.56 -3.76 -5.52
C ASN A 67 -20.11 -2.70 -6.47
N LYS A 68 -19.93 -1.42 -6.11
CA LYS A 68 -20.50 -0.30 -6.86
C LYS A 68 -19.67 0.95 -6.70
N ILE A 69 -19.57 1.74 -7.76
CA ILE A 69 -18.91 3.04 -7.74
C ILE A 69 -19.74 4.10 -8.44
N ASN A 70 -19.87 5.27 -7.82
CA ASN A 70 -20.54 6.43 -8.38
C ASN A 70 -19.58 7.62 -8.34
N ILE A 71 -18.87 7.81 -9.44
CA ILE A 71 -17.92 8.91 -9.64
C ILE A 71 -18.33 9.66 -10.92
N PRO A 72 -18.66 10.95 -10.85
CA PRO A 72 -18.98 11.78 -12.01
C PRO A 72 -17.73 12.24 -12.77
N HIS A 73 -16.54 12.14 -12.16
CA HIS A 73 -15.25 12.51 -12.71
C HIS A 73 -14.51 11.31 -13.34
N SER A 74 -13.42 11.59 -14.06
CA SER A 74 -12.62 10.54 -14.72
C SER A 74 -11.97 9.58 -13.72
N LYS A 75 -11.47 10.10 -12.58
CA LYS A 75 -10.74 9.37 -11.55
C LYS A 75 -11.00 9.98 -10.16
N THR A 76 -10.92 9.18 -9.09
CA THR A 76 -10.96 9.68 -7.71
C THR A 76 -10.05 8.87 -6.79
N ASN A 77 -9.42 9.59 -5.87
CA ASN A 77 -8.53 9.01 -4.88
C ASN A 77 -9.29 8.57 -3.63
N PHE A 78 -8.92 7.38 -3.16
CA PHE A 78 -9.29 6.82 -1.88
C PHE A 78 -8.04 6.64 -1.03
N TYR A 79 -8.25 6.68 0.27
CA TYR A 79 -7.19 6.74 1.26
C TYR A 79 -7.47 5.74 2.37
N ILE A 80 -6.40 5.04 2.77
CA ILE A 80 -6.38 4.13 3.91
C ILE A 80 -5.42 4.70 4.93
N HIS A 81 -5.90 4.92 6.16
CA HIS A 81 -5.09 5.35 7.29
C HIS A 81 -5.13 4.33 8.41
N PRO A 82 -4.03 4.07 9.12
CA PRO A 82 -4.07 3.33 10.37
C PRO A 82 -4.69 4.17 11.48
N LEU A 83 -5.47 3.53 12.34
CA LEU A 83 -6.13 4.18 13.48
C LEU A 83 -5.17 4.34 14.66
N LYS A 84 -5.29 5.47 15.37
CA LYS A 84 -4.64 5.68 16.67
C LYS A 84 -5.48 5.09 17.81
N GLU A 85 -6.80 5.03 17.62
CA GLU A 85 -7.78 4.60 18.62
C GLU A 85 -8.60 3.42 18.09
N GLU A 86 -9.07 2.57 18.99
CA GLU A 86 -9.96 1.46 18.65
C GLU A 86 -11.34 1.98 18.23
N PHE A 87 -12.06 1.20 17.44
CA PHE A 87 -13.43 1.49 17.04
C PHE A 87 -14.39 0.38 17.47
N ASP A 88 -15.64 0.76 17.71
CA ASP A 88 -16.67 -0.12 18.24
C ASP A 88 -18.09 0.24 17.80
N LEU A 89 -19.08 -0.42 18.44
CA LEU A 89 -20.49 -0.20 18.16
C LEU A 89 -20.95 1.23 18.48
N ASN A 90 -20.19 1.96 19.31
CA ASN A 90 -20.48 3.34 19.69
C ASN A 90 -19.77 4.35 18.78
N THR A 91 -18.89 3.89 17.88
CA THR A 91 -18.23 4.74 16.90
C THR A 91 -19.26 5.35 15.96
N SER A 92 -19.24 6.67 15.82
CA SER A 92 -20.18 7.44 15.03
C SER A 92 -19.47 8.54 14.23
N PHE A 93 -20.21 9.37 13.51
CA PHE A 93 -19.59 10.48 12.79
C PHE A 93 -19.14 11.60 13.73
N GLU A 94 -19.87 11.82 14.81
CA GLU A 94 -19.55 12.78 15.86
C GLU A 94 -18.43 12.27 16.78
N ASN A 95 -18.42 10.97 17.08
CA ASN A 95 -17.42 10.32 17.92
C ASN A 95 -16.63 9.29 17.12
N GLN A 96 -15.68 9.77 16.33
CA GLN A 96 -14.87 8.94 15.44
C GLN A 96 -13.44 8.78 15.96
N PRO A 97 -12.84 7.58 15.79
CA PRO A 97 -11.48 7.33 16.21
C PRO A 97 -10.49 8.24 15.48
N GLU A 98 -9.49 8.73 16.21
CA GLU A 98 -8.34 9.36 15.59
C GLU A 98 -7.55 8.38 14.70
N TYR A 99 -6.92 8.92 13.66
CA TYR A 99 -6.05 8.16 12.75
C TYR A 99 -4.74 8.89 12.48
N TYR A 100 -3.71 8.14 12.08
CA TYR A 100 -2.42 8.74 11.69
C TYR A 100 -2.53 9.41 10.32
N GLU A 101 -1.78 10.50 10.13
CA GLU A 101 -1.73 11.20 8.83
C GLU A 101 -1.09 10.34 7.72
N LYS A 102 -0.25 9.36 8.09
CA LYS A 102 0.31 8.38 7.14
C LYS A 102 -0.83 7.64 6.44
N GLN A 103 -0.75 7.53 5.13
CA GLN A 103 -1.82 6.97 4.32
C GLN A 103 -1.29 6.16 3.14
N VAL A 104 -2.04 5.14 2.76
CA VAL A 104 -1.97 4.55 1.43
C VAL A 104 -3.04 5.20 0.56
N LYS A 105 -2.65 5.59 -0.65
CA LYS A 105 -3.55 6.17 -1.65
C LYS A 105 -3.74 5.16 -2.78
N PHE A 106 -4.99 4.95 -3.19
CA PHE A 106 -5.32 4.22 -4.41
C PHE A 106 -6.39 4.97 -5.21
N GLU A 107 -6.47 4.71 -6.51
CA GLU A 107 -7.33 5.44 -7.44
C GLU A 107 -8.39 4.52 -8.03
N LEU A 108 -9.63 4.99 -8.07
CA LEU A 108 -10.74 4.32 -8.75
C LEU A 108 -11.35 5.22 -9.82
N ASN A 109 -11.98 4.62 -10.81
CA ASN A 109 -12.73 5.31 -11.86
C ASN A 109 -14.09 4.62 -12.09
N LYS A 110 -14.93 5.19 -12.96
CA LYS A 110 -16.28 4.67 -13.26
C LYS A 110 -16.30 3.24 -13.80
N ASN A 111 -15.19 2.76 -14.36
CA ASN A 111 -15.06 1.41 -14.92
C ASN A 111 -14.42 0.44 -13.91
N SER A 112 -13.98 0.90 -12.73
CA SER A 112 -13.42 0.03 -11.69
C SER A 112 -14.48 -0.92 -11.16
N HIS A 113 -14.13 -2.20 -11.05
CA HIS A 113 -14.99 -3.27 -10.54
C HIS A 113 -14.14 -4.42 -9.98
N GLY A 114 -14.73 -5.27 -9.15
CA GLY A 114 -14.09 -6.49 -8.66
C GLY A 114 -13.09 -6.25 -7.52
N ILE A 115 -12.10 -7.14 -7.40
CA ILE A 115 -11.12 -7.09 -6.30
C ILE A 115 -10.13 -5.96 -6.54
N ILE A 116 -10.04 -5.06 -5.56
CA ILE A 116 -9.04 -4.01 -5.50
C ILE A 116 -7.94 -4.46 -4.54
N HIS A 117 -6.70 -4.43 -5.03
CA HIS A 117 -5.50 -4.72 -4.27
C HIS A 117 -4.85 -3.41 -3.86
N VAL A 118 -4.64 -3.23 -2.56
CA VAL A 118 -4.03 -2.02 -2.02
C VAL A 118 -2.81 -2.43 -1.20
N ASP A 119 -1.62 -2.03 -1.63
CA ASP A 119 -0.37 -2.30 -0.90
C ASP A 119 -0.34 -1.47 0.39
N ILE A 120 -0.40 -2.16 1.52
CA ILE A 120 -0.33 -1.58 2.86
C ILE A 120 0.93 -2.02 3.62
N THR A 121 1.96 -2.52 2.92
CA THR A 121 3.18 -3.09 3.51
C THR A 121 3.76 -2.18 4.57
N HIS A 122 3.85 -0.88 4.29
CA HIS A 122 4.40 0.10 5.24
C HIS A 122 3.55 0.36 6.49
N ILE A 123 2.25 0.05 6.46
CA ILE A 123 1.35 0.12 7.62
C ILE A 123 1.52 -1.17 8.41
N PHE A 124 1.50 -2.29 7.70
CA PHE A 124 1.64 -3.61 8.30
C PHE A 124 2.99 -3.79 9.02
N ASP A 125 4.10 -3.35 8.42
CA ASP A 125 5.42 -3.37 9.05
C ASP A 125 5.40 -2.68 10.43
N GLN A 126 4.66 -1.57 10.54
CA GLN A 126 4.55 -0.81 11.79
C GLN A 126 3.66 -1.49 12.84
N TRP A 127 2.67 -2.26 12.40
CA TRP A 127 1.92 -3.14 13.29
C TRP A 127 2.78 -4.31 13.77
N HIS A 128 3.54 -4.91 12.87
CA HIS A 128 4.36 -6.09 13.14
C HIS A 128 5.54 -5.78 14.07
N ASP A 129 6.24 -4.68 13.84
CA ASP A 129 7.33 -4.20 14.70
C ASP A 129 6.85 -3.51 15.99
N ASN A 130 5.53 -3.36 16.16
CA ASN A 130 4.86 -2.69 17.28
C ASN A 130 5.19 -1.20 17.41
N SER A 131 5.69 -0.53 16.36
CA SER A 131 5.88 0.92 16.34
C SER A 131 4.55 1.69 16.34
N ILE A 132 3.47 1.09 15.84
CA ILE A 132 2.10 1.56 16.06
C ILE A 132 1.20 0.39 16.47
N LYS A 133 0.26 0.62 17.38
CA LYS A 133 -0.74 -0.39 17.76
C LYS A 133 -1.68 -0.66 16.57
N ASN A 134 -1.97 -1.93 16.30
CA ASN A 134 -3.02 -2.30 15.35
C ASN A 134 -4.39 -2.05 15.97
N ASN A 135 -4.94 -0.85 15.76
CA ASN A 135 -6.33 -0.52 16.13
C ASN A 135 -7.29 -0.61 14.93
N GLY A 136 -6.79 -1.02 13.75
CA GLY A 136 -7.53 -1.11 12.51
C GLY A 136 -7.19 0.00 11.50
N LEU A 137 -8.01 0.09 10.46
CA LEU A 137 -7.87 1.00 9.32
C LEU A 137 -9.14 1.81 9.13
N VAL A 138 -9.02 3.05 8.65
CA VAL A 138 -10.12 3.82 8.07
C VAL A 138 -9.93 3.96 6.56
N LEU A 139 -10.99 3.69 5.81
CA LEU A 139 -11.13 3.91 4.38
C LEU A 139 -12.03 5.13 4.12
N LYS A 140 -11.49 6.11 3.39
CA LYS A 140 -12.19 7.36 3.03
C LYS A 140 -11.81 7.84 1.63
N SER A 141 -12.50 8.87 1.13
CA SER A 141 -12.11 9.58 -0.10
C SER A 141 -11.75 11.03 0.19
N GLY A 142 -11.44 11.80 -0.86
CA GLY A 142 -11.06 13.22 -0.75
C GLY A 142 -12.16 14.18 -0.25
N GLU A 143 -13.37 13.70 0.06
CA GLU A 143 -14.50 14.40 0.73
C GLU A 143 -14.97 15.77 0.19
N LYS A 144 -14.30 16.32 -0.82
CA LYS A 144 -14.59 17.61 -1.47
C LYS A 144 -15.36 17.44 -2.77
N HIS A 145 -15.19 16.29 -3.41
CA HIS A 145 -15.82 15.98 -4.70
C HIS A 145 -16.70 14.76 -4.55
N ARG A 146 -17.83 14.78 -5.28
CA ARG A 146 -18.78 13.67 -5.26
C ARG A 146 -18.10 12.41 -5.78
N ALA A 147 -17.96 11.41 -4.92
CA ALA A 147 -17.43 10.10 -5.24
C ALA A 147 -17.79 9.15 -4.12
N LEU A 148 -18.60 8.14 -4.42
CA LEU A 148 -19.02 7.12 -3.45
C LEU A 148 -18.69 5.74 -4.00
N ALA A 149 -17.92 4.97 -3.23
CA ALA A 149 -17.67 3.57 -3.48
C ALA A 149 -18.36 2.70 -2.41
N SER A 150 -18.90 1.57 -2.83
CA SER A 150 -19.50 0.52 -1.99
C SER A 150 -18.66 -0.73 -2.18
N PHE A 151 -18.09 -1.24 -1.09
CA PHE A 151 -17.30 -2.45 -1.04
C PHE A 151 -18.04 -3.52 -0.25
N SER A 152 -17.71 -4.78 -0.47
CA SER A 152 -18.26 -5.86 0.35
C SER A 152 -17.75 -5.78 1.80
N SER A 153 -18.65 -6.05 2.75
CA SER A 153 -18.37 -6.13 4.19
C SER A 153 -18.09 -7.58 4.61
N SER A 154 -17.42 -7.79 5.76
CA SER A 154 -17.31 -9.13 6.35
C SER A 154 -18.61 -9.63 6.98
N LEU A 155 -19.61 -8.73 7.14
CA LEU A 155 -20.97 -9.08 7.56
C LEU A 155 -21.86 -9.53 6.38
N GLY A 156 -21.38 -9.37 5.14
CA GLY A 156 -22.14 -9.74 3.95
C GLY A 156 -22.17 -11.27 3.73
N PRO A 157 -23.16 -11.77 2.96
CA PRO A 157 -23.30 -13.21 2.69
C PRO A 157 -22.18 -13.75 1.78
N ASN A 158 -21.49 -12.87 1.05
CA ASN A 158 -20.41 -13.26 0.13
C ASN A 158 -19.06 -13.24 0.85
N TYR A 159 -18.69 -14.37 1.46
CA TYR A 159 -17.39 -14.54 2.13
C TYR A 159 -16.20 -14.30 1.19
N GLU A 160 -16.34 -14.59 -0.10
CA GLU A 160 -15.24 -14.35 -1.05
C GLU A 160 -14.95 -12.86 -1.24
N GLY A 161 -15.98 -12.02 -1.16
CA GLY A 161 -15.87 -10.56 -1.26
C GLY A 161 -15.44 -9.87 0.04
N ALA A 162 -15.45 -10.57 1.18
CA ALA A 162 -15.09 -9.99 2.47
C ALA A 162 -13.68 -9.38 2.44
N PRO A 163 -13.45 -8.22 3.09
CA PRO A 163 -12.11 -7.62 3.14
C PRO A 163 -11.09 -8.58 3.74
N LYS A 164 -9.94 -8.70 3.09
CA LYS A 164 -8.88 -9.66 3.45
C LYS A 164 -7.54 -8.94 3.49
N LEU A 165 -6.76 -9.19 4.53
CA LEU A 165 -5.35 -8.85 4.60
C LEU A 165 -4.55 -10.06 4.11
N VAL A 166 -3.73 -9.87 3.07
CA VAL A 166 -2.89 -10.92 2.49
C VAL A 166 -1.44 -10.56 2.71
N ILE A 167 -0.73 -11.45 3.38
CA ILE A 167 0.64 -11.23 3.82
C ILE A 167 1.50 -12.26 3.13
N CYS A 168 2.55 -11.79 2.50
CA CYS A 168 3.54 -12.55 1.80
C CYS A 168 4.78 -12.50 2.68
N SER A 169 5.14 -13.63 3.30
CA SER A 169 6.27 -13.68 4.23
C SER A 169 7.24 -14.80 3.88
N SER A 170 8.49 -14.57 4.25
CA SER A 170 9.56 -15.55 4.16
C SER A 170 10.01 -15.95 5.56
N LYS A 171 10.09 -17.26 5.84
CA LYS A 171 10.63 -17.78 7.10
C LYS A 171 12.14 -17.61 7.11
N ILE A 172 12.68 -17.11 8.22
CA ILE A 172 14.13 -17.10 8.46
C ILE A 172 14.54 -18.54 8.77
N ASN A 173 15.13 -19.24 7.81
CA ASN A 173 15.74 -20.54 8.08
C ASN A 173 17.14 -20.33 8.64
N HIS A 174 17.28 -20.40 9.97
CA HIS A 174 18.53 -20.17 10.67
C HIS A 174 19.67 -21.14 10.30
N ASP A 175 19.39 -22.25 9.60
CA ASP A 175 20.35 -23.34 9.40
C ASP A 175 20.89 -23.53 7.98
N GLN A 176 20.59 -22.64 7.01
CA GLN A 176 21.19 -22.76 5.68
C GLN A 176 21.64 -21.41 5.12
N LYS A 177 22.96 -21.28 4.85
CA LYS A 177 23.55 -20.22 4.01
C LYS A 177 23.10 -20.38 2.54
N ILE A 178 21.80 -20.45 2.30
CA ILE A 178 21.26 -20.40 0.94
C ILE A 178 21.00 -18.93 0.64
N VAL A 179 21.68 -18.45 -0.39
CA VAL A 179 21.44 -17.13 -0.98
C VAL A 179 20.39 -17.33 -2.06
N ASP A 180 19.23 -16.72 -1.90
CA ASP A 180 18.23 -16.69 -2.98
C ASP A 180 18.35 -15.41 -3.80
N VAL A 181 17.87 -15.48 -5.04
CA VAL A 181 17.80 -14.33 -5.94
C VAL A 181 16.34 -13.93 -6.11
N VAL A 182 16.02 -12.71 -5.66
CA VAL A 182 14.69 -12.12 -5.77
C VAL A 182 14.72 -11.05 -6.87
N GLU A 183 13.72 -11.11 -7.75
CA GLU A 183 13.53 -10.13 -8.82
C GLU A 183 12.19 -9.41 -8.65
N LYS A 184 12.24 -8.08 -8.65
CA LYS A 184 11.05 -7.21 -8.63
C LYS A 184 11.04 -6.35 -9.88
N HIS A 185 9.85 -6.19 -10.49
CA HIS A 185 9.69 -5.53 -11.78
C HIS A 185 8.59 -4.47 -11.71
N TRP A 186 8.85 -3.29 -12.27
CA TRP A 186 7.89 -2.19 -12.35
C TRP A 186 7.98 -1.47 -13.69
N GLU A 187 6.82 -1.13 -14.24
CA GLU A 187 6.72 -0.21 -15.37
C GLU A 187 6.19 1.14 -14.88
N LEU A 188 6.98 2.20 -15.05
CA LEU A 188 6.74 3.51 -14.47
C LEU A 188 6.57 4.55 -15.58
N LYS A 189 5.50 5.36 -15.45
CA LYS A 189 5.31 6.57 -16.23
C LYS A 189 5.74 7.77 -15.40
N ILE A 190 6.71 8.53 -15.89
CA ILE A 190 7.31 9.67 -15.20
C ILE A 190 6.77 10.95 -15.82
N PHE A 191 6.33 11.89 -14.98
CA PHE A 191 6.05 13.27 -15.38
C PHE A 191 6.83 14.22 -14.50
N ASN A 192 7.91 14.79 -15.04
CA ASN A 192 8.95 15.54 -14.33
C ASN A 192 9.67 14.74 -13.22
N THR A 193 8.96 14.25 -12.22
CA THR A 193 9.50 13.44 -11.13
C THR A 193 8.56 12.27 -10.82
N ALA A 194 9.13 11.10 -10.53
CA ALA A 194 8.37 9.95 -10.02
C ALA A 194 9.22 9.15 -9.02
N LEU A 195 8.55 8.37 -8.17
CA LEU A 195 9.18 7.44 -7.25
C LEU A 195 8.77 6.01 -7.63
N SER A 196 9.70 5.07 -7.53
CA SER A 196 9.35 3.66 -7.51
C SER A 196 8.58 3.31 -6.24
N PRO A 197 7.91 2.14 -6.20
CA PRO A 197 7.51 1.53 -4.94
C PRO A 197 8.69 1.37 -3.98
N THR A 198 8.37 1.39 -2.69
CA THR A 198 9.35 1.16 -1.61
C THR A 198 9.63 -0.33 -1.49
N VAL A 199 10.90 -0.69 -1.32
CA VAL A 199 11.36 -2.06 -1.17
C VAL A 199 11.99 -2.20 0.21
N ASN A 200 11.47 -3.13 1.04
CA ASN A 200 12.19 -3.57 2.24
C ASN A 200 13.41 -4.39 1.80
N VAL A 201 14.59 -3.96 2.22
CA VAL A 201 15.87 -4.57 1.86
C VAL A 201 16.65 -5.05 3.09
N GLU A 202 15.97 -5.25 4.22
CA GLU A 202 16.57 -5.68 5.48
C GLU A 202 17.39 -6.98 5.35
N ARG A 203 17.02 -7.87 4.42
CA ARG A 203 17.69 -9.15 4.19
C ARG A 203 18.65 -9.18 3.00
N ILE A 204 18.84 -8.06 2.28
CA ILE A 204 19.70 -8.10 1.11
C ILE A 204 21.15 -8.29 1.51
N ILE A 205 21.85 -9.15 0.78
CA ILE A 205 23.30 -9.25 0.78
C ILE A 205 23.85 -8.22 -0.20
N ASN A 206 23.28 -8.20 -1.39
CA ASN A 206 23.58 -7.25 -2.44
C ASN A 206 22.37 -7.09 -3.36
N GLY A 207 22.24 -5.95 -4.04
CA GLY A 207 21.14 -5.71 -4.96
C GLY A 207 21.46 -4.64 -5.98
N THR A 208 20.96 -4.83 -7.19
CA THR A 208 21.18 -3.94 -8.33
C THR A 208 19.84 -3.56 -8.94
N PHE A 209 19.62 -2.27 -9.10
CA PHE A 209 18.55 -1.75 -9.94
C PHE A 209 19.01 -1.72 -11.39
N PHE A 210 18.23 -2.31 -12.27
CA PHE A 210 18.36 -2.22 -13.73
C PHE A 210 17.28 -1.28 -14.23
N ILE A 211 17.68 -0.24 -14.93
CA ILE A 211 16.80 0.82 -15.41
C ILE A 211 16.86 0.79 -16.93
N GLU A 212 15.73 0.56 -17.58
CA GLU A 212 15.57 0.67 -19.02
C GLU A 212 14.70 1.90 -19.33
N ASN A 213 15.30 2.91 -19.94
CA ASN A 213 14.57 4.09 -20.41
C ASN A 213 14.01 3.80 -21.80
N THR A 214 12.71 3.55 -21.90
CA THR A 214 12.03 3.24 -23.16
C THR A 214 11.44 4.49 -23.84
N SER A 215 11.88 5.67 -23.42
CA SER A 215 11.39 6.95 -23.92
C SER A 215 12.45 7.75 -24.69
N GLY A 216 11.98 8.74 -25.44
CA GLY A 216 12.82 9.66 -26.21
C GLY A 216 13.51 10.76 -25.39
N VAL A 217 13.35 10.78 -24.06
CA VAL A 217 13.88 11.83 -23.17
C VAL A 217 14.88 11.23 -22.20
N GLN A 218 15.95 11.97 -21.87
CA GLN A 218 16.90 11.57 -20.84
C GLN A 218 16.26 11.57 -19.45
N ILE A 219 16.60 10.57 -18.62
CA ILE A 219 16.17 10.48 -17.23
C ILE A 219 17.36 10.49 -16.28
N LYS A 220 17.21 11.09 -15.10
CA LYS A 220 18.12 10.95 -13.96
C LYS A 220 17.45 10.06 -12.93
N ALA A 221 18.09 8.97 -12.54
CA ALA A 221 17.63 8.05 -11.51
C ALA A 221 18.54 8.12 -10.30
N VAL A 222 17.99 8.13 -9.09
CA VAL A 222 18.72 8.23 -7.81
C VAL A 222 18.12 7.23 -6.84
N VAL A 223 18.95 6.41 -6.19
CA VAL A 223 18.48 5.58 -5.06
C VAL A 223 18.25 6.50 -3.87
N GLU A 224 17.11 6.36 -3.22
CA GLU A 224 16.87 6.93 -1.92
C GLU A 224 16.81 5.81 -0.88
N VAL A 225 17.52 5.98 0.23
CA VAL A 225 17.59 5.02 1.34
C VAL A 225 16.88 5.58 2.57
N SER A 226 16.26 4.70 3.36
CA SER A 226 15.53 5.08 4.57
C SER A 226 15.58 3.99 5.63
N VAL A 227 15.60 4.39 6.91
CA VAL A 227 15.45 3.47 8.05
C VAL A 227 13.98 3.23 8.43
N ASP A 228 13.09 4.19 8.14
CA ASP A 228 11.74 4.24 8.69
C ASP A 228 10.63 4.40 7.64
N SER A 229 10.99 4.41 6.35
CA SER A 229 10.14 4.71 5.18
C SER A 229 9.58 6.14 5.12
N LYS A 230 9.97 7.03 6.05
CA LYS A 230 9.47 8.42 6.16
C LYS A 230 10.55 9.42 5.77
N HIS A 231 11.75 9.26 6.31
CA HIS A 231 12.89 10.13 6.04
C HIS A 231 13.80 9.46 5.02
N TRP A 232 14.02 10.14 3.89
CA TRP A 232 14.72 9.59 2.74
C TRP A 232 15.99 10.39 2.46
N ILE A 233 17.09 9.68 2.23
CA ILE A 233 18.39 10.27 1.91
C ILE A 233 18.74 9.85 0.48
N GLU A 234 19.06 10.82 -0.39
CA GLU A 234 19.59 10.55 -1.72
C GLU A 234 20.99 9.92 -1.60
N ASP A 235 21.19 8.80 -2.28
CA ASP A 235 22.42 8.01 -2.27
C ASP A 235 23.09 8.10 -3.67
N THR A 236 23.24 6.99 -4.38
CA THR A 236 23.85 6.95 -5.71
C THR A 236 22.85 7.37 -6.77
N GLY A 237 23.32 8.07 -7.81
CA GLY A 237 22.51 8.41 -8.98
C GLY A 237 23.22 8.18 -10.31
N VAL A 238 22.43 7.92 -11.35
CA VAL A 238 22.88 7.74 -12.73
C VAL A 238 21.98 8.52 -13.71
N VAL A 239 22.54 8.87 -14.86
CA VAL A 239 21.80 9.44 -15.98
C VAL A 239 21.60 8.35 -17.03
N VAL A 240 20.35 8.11 -17.43
CA VAL A 240 19.98 7.12 -18.43
C VAL A 240 19.47 7.85 -19.67
N ASN A 241 20.26 7.82 -20.73
CA ASN A 241 19.90 8.44 -22.01
C ASN A 241 18.67 7.76 -22.63
N ALA A 242 18.04 8.46 -23.58
CA ALA A 242 16.88 7.96 -24.32
C ALA A 242 17.17 6.60 -24.97
N ASN A 243 16.24 5.65 -24.84
CA ASN A 243 16.35 4.28 -25.37
C ASN A 243 17.64 3.54 -24.95
N LYS A 244 18.13 3.82 -23.73
CA LYS A 244 19.30 3.16 -23.14
C LYS A 244 18.96 2.55 -21.80
N SER A 245 19.82 1.64 -21.37
CA SER A 245 19.75 1.01 -20.05
C SER A 245 20.98 1.37 -19.22
N GLN A 246 20.80 1.42 -17.91
CA GLN A 246 21.85 1.62 -16.92
C GLN A 246 21.57 0.79 -15.68
N VAL A 247 22.63 0.61 -14.87
CA VAL A 247 22.54 -0.03 -13.56
C VAL A 247 22.75 0.98 -12.47
N LEU A 248 22.17 0.71 -11.31
CA LEU A 248 22.23 1.57 -10.15
C LEU A 248 22.32 0.71 -8.88
N ILE A 249 23.32 0.98 -8.05
CA ILE A 249 23.61 0.22 -6.83
C ILE A 249 23.62 1.19 -5.66
N ALA A 250 22.94 0.83 -4.58
CA ALA A 250 22.97 1.58 -3.34
C ALA A 250 24.35 1.46 -2.68
N LYS A 251 24.95 2.59 -2.31
CA LYS A 251 26.19 2.65 -1.54
C LYS A 251 25.92 2.57 -0.04
N TYR A 252 24.81 3.16 0.41
CA TYR A 252 24.41 3.10 1.81
C TYR A 252 23.35 2.03 2.05
N TYR A 253 23.47 1.36 3.19
CA TYR A 253 22.47 0.40 3.65
C TYR A 253 21.38 1.11 4.46
N GLY A 254 20.13 0.76 4.19
CA GLY A 254 18.96 1.19 4.94
C GLY A 254 17.94 0.06 4.99
N LYS A 255 16.91 0.17 5.83
CA LYS A 255 15.84 -0.83 5.88
C LYS A 255 14.98 -0.81 4.61
N TYR A 256 14.88 0.35 3.98
CA TYR A 256 14.04 0.59 2.81
C TYR A 256 14.80 1.31 1.70
N TYR A 257 14.64 0.84 0.46
CA TYR A 257 15.08 1.52 -0.76
C TYR A 257 13.91 1.95 -1.63
N ARG A 258 14.10 3.02 -2.39
CA ARG A 258 13.28 3.36 -3.57
C ARG A 258 14.15 4.09 -4.59
N VAL A 259 13.68 4.19 -5.83
CA VAL A 259 14.35 4.96 -6.88
C VAL A 259 13.53 6.19 -7.23
N LYS A 260 14.16 7.36 -7.13
CA LYS A 260 13.62 8.64 -7.58
C LYS A 260 14.08 8.92 -9.00
N PHE A 261 13.14 9.14 -9.88
CA PHE A 261 13.37 9.49 -11.27
C PHE A 261 13.05 10.96 -11.51
N ASN A 262 13.87 11.63 -12.30
CA ASN A 262 13.63 12.99 -12.78
C ASN A 262 13.86 13.06 -14.30
N CYS A 263 13.01 13.77 -15.03
CA CYS A 263 13.15 14.02 -16.47
C CYS A 263 12.50 15.34 -16.87
N SER A 264 12.74 15.81 -18.09
CA SER A 264 12.03 16.95 -18.65
C SER A 264 10.76 16.49 -19.37
N GLY A 265 9.59 16.63 -18.76
CA GLY A 265 8.32 16.24 -19.36
C GLY A 265 7.96 14.77 -19.08
N PHE A 266 7.62 14.01 -20.12
CA PHE A 266 7.13 12.62 -19.99
C PHE A 266 8.20 11.59 -20.37
N ALA A 267 8.36 10.57 -19.52
CA ALA A 267 9.21 9.42 -19.80
C ALA A 267 8.53 8.11 -19.37
N TYR A 268 9.00 7.01 -19.95
CA TYR A 268 8.58 5.64 -19.62
C TYR A 268 9.83 4.84 -19.25
N VAL A 269 9.73 4.10 -18.15
CA VAL A 269 10.84 3.34 -17.60
C VAL A 269 10.38 1.95 -17.19
N LYS A 270 11.18 0.94 -17.51
CA LYS A 270 11.11 -0.36 -16.86
C LYS A 270 12.21 -0.43 -15.81
N LEU A 271 11.82 -0.70 -14.58
CA LEU A 271 12.72 -0.84 -13.43
C LEU A 271 12.67 -2.29 -12.97
N SER A 272 13.83 -2.94 -12.95
CA SER A 272 14.00 -4.24 -12.30
C SER A 272 14.93 -4.08 -11.09
N PHE A 273 14.60 -4.69 -9.97
CA PHE A 273 15.50 -4.82 -8.84
C PHE A 273 15.81 -6.29 -8.63
N ILE A 274 17.07 -6.66 -8.83
CA ILE A 274 17.56 -8.02 -8.64
C ILE A 274 18.45 -7.99 -7.41
N CYS A 275 18.10 -8.76 -6.38
CA CYS A 275 18.87 -8.82 -5.15
C CYS A 275 19.10 -10.25 -4.67
N GLN A 276 20.25 -10.44 -4.05
CA GLN A 276 20.58 -11.60 -3.25
C GLN A 276 20.06 -11.38 -1.84
N VAL A 277 19.29 -12.32 -1.31
CA VAL A 277 18.78 -12.30 0.07
C VAL A 277 19.17 -13.56 0.80
N TYR A 278 19.40 -13.45 2.10
CA TYR A 278 19.47 -14.65 2.95
C TYR A 278 18.10 -15.32 2.99
N GLN A 279 18.07 -16.65 2.83
CA GLN A 279 16.86 -17.46 2.97
C GLN A 279 16.30 -17.41 4.39
#